data_AF-A0A917PCZ4-F1
#
_entry.id   AF-A0A917PCZ4-F1
#
_cell.length_a   1.000
_cell.length_b   1.000
_cell.length_c   1.000
_cell.angle_alpha   90.00
_cell.angle_beta   90.00
_cell.angle_gamma   90.00
#
_symmetry.space_group_name_H-M   'P 1'
#
loop_
_entity.id
_entity.type
_entity.pdbx_description
1 polymer ?
#
loop_
_entity_poly.entity_id
_entity_poly.type
_entity_poly.pdbx_seq_one_letter_code
_entity_poly.pdbx_strand_id
1 'polypeptide(L)'
;MQGEWAGELVGPDVWETCRELIPAGSVFAFLAEHREVLFPPGMFTDMYPSSNGRPSLPPQVLAATVVLQSLNGLSDFETVQELRCDLRWKAACGLGLYDMAFDPSLLTYFRRRLRHSADPTRVFTKVKEVVAATGVLKGKQRRALDSTVLDDAVATQDTVTQIISAVRRVIRDGCE
;
A
#
# COMPACT_ATOMS: atom_id res chain seq x y z
N MET A 1 -8.61 -7.68 -23.84
CA MET A 1 -9.33 -6.39 -23.89
C MET A 1 -9.21 -5.78 -22.50
N GLN A 2 -8.25 -4.87 -22.34
CA GLN A 2 -7.86 -4.27 -21.06
C GLN A 2 -8.93 -3.27 -20.64
N GLY A 3 -9.49 -3.43 -19.45
CA GLY A 3 -10.41 -2.44 -18.89
C GLY A 3 -9.58 -1.31 -18.30
N GLU A 4 -9.28 -0.30 -19.13
CA GLU A 4 -8.74 0.98 -18.67
C GLU A 4 -9.66 1.58 -17.59
N TRP A 5 -9.06 1.94 -16.47
CA TRP A 5 -9.72 2.75 -15.46
C TRP A 5 -9.88 4.17 -16.01
N ALA A 6 -11.06 4.47 -16.53
CA ALA A 6 -11.51 5.82 -16.90
C ALA A 6 -11.97 6.61 -15.65
N GLY A 7 -11.17 6.61 -14.58
CA GLY A 7 -11.20 7.69 -13.61
C GLY A 7 -10.10 8.64 -14.05
N GLU A 8 -10.45 9.68 -14.79
CA GLU A 8 -9.49 10.65 -15.32
C GLU A 8 -8.70 11.22 -14.14
N LEU A 9 -7.38 10.95 -14.10
CA LEU A 9 -6.48 11.54 -13.12
C LEU A 9 -6.72 13.05 -13.12
N VAL A 10 -6.93 13.63 -11.94
CA VAL A 10 -7.10 15.08 -11.90
C VAL A 10 -5.70 15.70 -11.98
N GLY A 11 -5.36 16.19 -13.16
CA GLY A 11 -4.05 16.76 -13.47
C GLY A 11 -3.01 15.71 -13.91
N PRO A 12 -1.74 16.12 -14.04
CA PRO A 12 -0.70 15.22 -14.52
C PRO A 12 -0.44 14.08 -13.54
N ASP A 13 -0.13 12.88 -14.07
CA ASP A 13 0.32 11.75 -13.27
C ASP A 13 1.59 12.13 -12.49
N VAL A 14 1.57 11.94 -11.18
CA VAL A 14 2.68 12.39 -10.31
C VAL A 14 3.93 11.54 -10.51
N TRP A 15 3.79 10.25 -10.82
CA TRP A 15 4.95 9.41 -11.09
C TRP A 15 5.63 9.83 -12.39
N GLU A 16 4.87 10.00 -13.48
CA GLU A 16 5.43 10.42 -14.77
C GLU A 16 6.09 11.80 -14.68
N THR A 17 5.52 12.70 -13.90
CA THR A 17 5.96 14.11 -13.84
C THR A 17 7.04 14.37 -12.80
N CYS A 18 6.99 13.67 -11.66
CA CYS A 18 7.78 14.00 -10.47
C CYS A 18 8.68 12.86 -9.97
N ARG A 19 8.87 11.77 -10.73
CA ARG A 19 9.69 10.63 -10.28
C ARG A 19 11.09 11.01 -9.79
N GLU A 20 11.74 11.99 -10.41
CA GLU A 20 13.09 12.45 -10.03
C GLU A 20 13.15 13.10 -8.64
N LEU A 21 12.00 13.53 -8.10
CA LEU A 21 11.89 14.07 -6.74
C LEU A 21 11.72 12.96 -5.69
N ILE A 22 11.43 11.74 -6.12
CA ILE A 22 11.14 10.60 -5.24
C ILE A 22 12.43 9.77 -5.13
N PRO A 23 12.96 9.53 -3.91
CA PRO A 23 14.19 8.77 -3.76
C PRO A 23 14.10 7.39 -4.40
N ALA A 24 15.00 7.11 -5.34
CA ALA A 24 15.12 5.80 -5.97
C ALA A 24 15.36 4.70 -4.92
N GLY A 25 14.76 3.53 -5.10
CA GLY A 25 14.84 2.42 -4.15
C GLY A 25 13.99 2.61 -2.87
N SER A 26 13.29 3.74 -2.71
CA SER A 26 12.28 3.88 -1.66
C SER A 26 11.05 3.01 -1.95
N VAL A 27 10.29 2.69 -0.91
CA VAL A 27 9.01 1.95 -1.06
C VAL A 27 8.02 2.69 -1.96
N PHE A 28 8.06 4.03 -1.98
CA PHE A 28 7.20 4.85 -2.81
C PHE A 28 7.52 4.70 -4.30
N ALA A 29 8.80 4.82 -4.66
CA ALA A 29 9.25 4.61 -6.04
C ALA A 29 8.95 3.19 -6.51
N PHE A 30 9.22 2.20 -5.67
CA PHE A 30 8.94 0.80 -6.00
C PHE A 30 7.44 0.54 -6.25
N LEU A 31 6.56 1.03 -5.38
CA LEU A 31 5.11 0.88 -5.59
C LEU A 31 4.65 1.63 -6.84
N ALA A 32 5.18 2.83 -7.09
CA ALA A 32 4.85 3.57 -8.31
C ALA A 32 5.20 2.77 -9.58
N GLU A 33 6.34 2.07 -9.60
CA GLU A 33 6.80 1.25 -10.73
C GLU A 33 6.06 -0.08 -10.88
N HIS A 34 5.65 -0.71 -9.77
CA HIS A 34 5.22 -2.10 -9.79
C HIS A 34 3.77 -2.35 -9.34
N ARG A 35 3.03 -1.33 -8.90
CA ARG A 35 1.66 -1.49 -8.36
C ARG A 35 0.72 -2.28 -9.26
N GLU A 36 0.77 -2.08 -10.58
CA GLU A 36 -0.11 -2.74 -11.55
C GLU A 36 0.16 -4.26 -11.62
N VAL A 37 1.44 -4.65 -11.47
CA VAL A 37 1.86 -6.05 -11.44
C VAL A 37 1.53 -6.69 -10.09
N LEU A 38 1.66 -5.92 -9.01
CA LEU A 38 1.40 -6.39 -7.64
C LEU A 38 -0.09 -6.55 -7.34
N PHE A 39 -0.89 -5.62 -7.86
CA PHE A 39 -2.33 -5.55 -7.63
C PHE A 39 -3.07 -5.59 -8.97
N PRO A 40 -3.02 -6.70 -9.71
CA PRO A 40 -3.68 -6.78 -11.00
C PRO A 40 -5.21 -6.65 -10.83
N PRO A 41 -5.96 -6.10 -11.80
CA PRO A 41 -7.39 -5.85 -11.64
C PRO A 41 -8.25 -7.06 -11.25
N GLY A 42 -7.90 -8.26 -11.73
CA GLY A 42 -8.59 -9.50 -11.37
C GLY A 42 -8.39 -9.92 -9.90
N MET A 43 -7.42 -9.35 -9.18
CA MET A 43 -7.11 -9.71 -7.80
C MET A 43 -8.26 -9.42 -6.83
N PHE A 44 -9.14 -8.46 -7.17
CA PHE A 44 -10.21 -7.99 -6.28
C PHE A 44 -11.61 -8.35 -6.76
N THR A 45 -11.75 -9.14 -7.83
CA THR A 45 -13.06 -9.43 -8.43
C THR A 45 -14.04 -10.08 -7.45
N ASP A 46 -13.56 -10.94 -6.55
CA ASP A 46 -14.37 -11.59 -5.52
C ASP A 46 -14.91 -10.61 -4.46
N MET A 47 -14.27 -9.45 -4.27
CA MET A 47 -14.70 -8.41 -3.34
C MET A 47 -15.82 -7.52 -3.89
N TYR A 48 -16.06 -7.54 -5.21
CA TYR A 48 -16.99 -6.66 -5.91
C TYR A 48 -17.83 -7.44 -6.94
N PRO A 49 -18.78 -8.29 -6.49
CA PRO A 49 -19.52 -9.22 -7.36
C PRO A 49 -20.60 -8.56 -8.25
N SER A 50 -20.95 -7.29 -8.01
CA SER A 50 -21.98 -6.59 -8.78
C SER A 50 -21.38 -5.73 -9.90
N SER A 51 -21.84 -5.94 -11.14
CA SER A 51 -21.55 -5.07 -12.28
C SER A 51 -22.29 -3.72 -12.24
N ASN A 52 -23.29 -3.57 -11.36
CA ASN A 52 -24.20 -2.42 -11.35
C ASN A 52 -23.67 -1.21 -10.58
N GLY A 53 -22.37 -1.18 -10.30
CA GLY A 53 -21.68 -0.02 -9.76
C GLY A 53 -20.19 -0.31 -9.77
N ARG A 54 -19.48 0.14 -10.81
CA ARG A 54 -18.01 0.17 -10.75
C ARG A 54 -17.63 0.89 -9.45
N PRO A 55 -16.66 0.37 -8.67
CA PRO A 55 -16.18 1.08 -7.50
C PRO A 55 -15.76 2.49 -7.93
N SER A 56 -16.14 3.52 -7.16
CA SER A 56 -15.77 4.91 -7.45
C SER A 56 -14.25 5.12 -7.49
N LEU A 57 -13.49 4.18 -6.93
CA LEU A 57 -12.04 4.20 -6.88
C LEU A 57 -11.45 2.81 -7.16
N PRO A 58 -10.32 2.71 -7.88
CA PRO A 58 -9.67 1.43 -8.11
C PRO A 58 -9.30 0.69 -6.83
N PRO A 59 -9.67 -0.59 -6.68
CA PRO A 59 -9.26 -1.35 -5.51
C PRO A 59 -7.73 -1.52 -5.44
N GLN A 60 -7.02 -1.36 -6.57
CA GLN A 60 -5.55 -1.33 -6.63
C GLN A 60 -4.99 -0.10 -5.89
N VAL A 61 -5.63 1.07 -6.05
CA VAL A 61 -5.25 2.31 -5.35
C VAL A 61 -5.45 2.13 -3.84
N LEU A 62 -6.59 1.56 -3.43
CA LEU A 62 -6.86 1.24 -2.03
C LEU A 62 -5.86 0.23 -1.46
N ALA A 63 -5.48 -0.79 -2.23
CA ALA A 63 -4.48 -1.77 -1.83
C ALA A 63 -3.12 -1.12 -1.60
N ALA A 64 -2.61 -0.35 -2.57
CA ALA A 64 -1.35 0.39 -2.43
C ALA A 64 -1.37 1.35 -1.23
N THR A 65 -2.51 2.02 -1.01
CA THR A 65 -2.70 2.91 0.14
C THR A 65 -2.63 2.15 1.46
N VAL A 66 -3.32 1.02 1.59
CA VAL A 66 -3.31 0.21 2.81
C VAL A 66 -1.91 -0.35 3.11
N VAL A 67 -1.12 -0.67 2.08
CA VAL A 67 0.28 -1.06 2.26
C VAL A 67 1.08 0.08 2.88
N LEU A 68 1.04 1.27 2.28
CA LEU A 68 1.76 2.43 2.81
C LEU A 68 1.27 2.84 4.19
N GLN A 69 -0.04 2.82 4.42
CA GLN A 69 -0.65 3.06 5.73
C GLN A 69 -0.06 2.12 6.79
N SER A 70 0.03 0.84 6.47
CA SER A 70 0.53 -0.19 7.39
C SER A 70 2.03 -0.01 7.67
N LEU A 71 2.82 0.32 6.66
CA LEU A 71 4.26 0.55 6.80
C LEU A 71 4.60 1.81 7.61
N ASN A 72 3.79 2.86 7.47
CA ASN A 72 3.97 4.13 8.19
C ASN A 72 3.22 4.17 9.53
N GLY A 73 2.33 3.20 9.80
CA GLY A 73 1.56 3.11 11.03
C GLY A 73 0.60 4.27 11.25
N LEU A 74 -0.03 4.75 10.17
CA LEU A 74 -0.93 5.90 10.15
C LEU A 74 -2.40 5.50 10.35
N SER A 75 -3.19 6.41 10.93
CA SER A 75 -4.65 6.30 10.92
C SER A 75 -5.22 6.50 9.50
N ASP A 76 -6.49 6.14 9.30
CA ASP A 76 -7.16 6.34 8.00
C ASP A 76 -7.20 7.82 7.61
N PHE A 77 -7.41 8.70 8.59
CA PHE A 77 -7.43 10.14 8.35
C PHE A 77 -6.06 10.67 7.96
N GLU A 78 -5.01 10.33 8.72
CA GLU A 78 -3.62 10.74 8.41
C GLU A 78 -3.19 10.21 7.04
N THR A 79 -3.53 8.96 6.72
CA THR A 79 -3.24 8.35 5.41
C THR A 79 -3.84 9.15 4.26
N VAL A 80 -5.09 9.61 4.40
CA VAL A 80 -5.73 10.44 3.37
C VAL A 80 -5.10 11.84 3.30
N GLN A 81 -4.61 12.40 4.42
CA GLN A 81 -3.86 13.67 4.38
C GLN A 81 -2.53 13.51 3.63
N GLU A 82 -1.79 12.43 3.86
CA GLU A 82 -0.58 12.12 3.12
C GLU A 82 -0.85 11.98 1.62
N LEU A 83 -1.92 11.25 1.24
CA LEU A 83 -2.34 11.13 -0.17
C LEU A 83 -2.70 12.46 -0.83
N ARG A 84 -3.13 13.46 -0.05
CA ARG A 84 -3.49 14.79 -0.57
C ARG A 84 -2.26 15.68 -0.76
N CYS A 85 -1.31 15.61 0.17
CA CYS A 85 -0.25 16.62 0.29
C CYS A 85 1.14 16.10 -0.07
N ASP A 86 1.37 14.79 -0.09
CA ASP A 86 2.68 14.20 -0.35
C ASP A 86 2.74 13.57 -1.75
N LEU A 87 3.63 14.12 -2.59
CA LEU A 87 3.88 13.64 -3.95
C LEU A 87 4.34 12.17 -3.98
N ARG A 88 5.06 11.71 -2.96
CA ARG A 88 5.52 10.32 -2.85
C ARG A 88 4.34 9.37 -2.70
N TRP A 89 3.35 9.74 -1.88
CA TRP A 89 2.14 8.96 -1.69
C TRP A 89 1.26 8.95 -2.94
N LYS A 90 1.11 10.11 -3.59
CA LYS A 90 0.37 10.23 -4.85
C LYS A 90 0.98 9.35 -5.94
N ALA A 91 2.30 9.43 -6.16
CA ALA A 91 2.99 8.60 -7.14
C ALA A 91 2.85 7.10 -6.86
N ALA A 92 3.08 6.70 -5.60
CA ALA A 92 3.01 5.30 -5.20
C ALA A 92 1.61 4.68 -5.37
N CYS A 93 0.56 5.50 -5.23
CA CYS A 93 -0.83 5.08 -5.37
C CYS A 93 -1.41 5.35 -6.77
N GLY A 94 -0.63 5.89 -7.71
CA GLY A 94 -1.09 6.20 -9.07
C GLY A 94 -2.12 7.34 -9.11
N LEU A 95 -1.93 8.37 -8.29
CA LEU A 95 -2.77 9.57 -8.27
C LEU A 95 -2.12 10.72 -9.05
N GLY A 96 -2.96 11.55 -9.64
CA GLY A 96 -2.61 12.81 -10.28
C GLY A 96 -2.35 13.93 -9.27
N LEU A 97 -1.71 14.98 -9.76
CA LEU A 97 -1.25 16.10 -8.92
C LEU A 97 -2.41 16.79 -8.17
N TYR A 98 -3.58 16.92 -8.80
CA TYR A 98 -4.74 17.60 -8.23
C TYR A 98 -5.76 16.64 -7.61
N ASP A 99 -5.49 15.33 -7.56
CA ASP A 99 -6.39 14.39 -6.91
C ASP A 99 -6.53 14.69 -5.41
N MET A 100 -7.77 14.77 -4.94
CA MET A 100 -8.12 15.04 -3.54
C MET A 100 -8.19 13.76 -2.68
N ALA A 101 -7.62 12.67 -3.19
CA ALA A 101 -7.74 11.32 -2.66
C ALA A 101 -9.22 10.91 -2.51
N PHE A 102 -9.61 10.37 -1.36
CA PHE A 102 -10.95 9.86 -1.11
C PHE A 102 -11.34 10.00 0.37
N ASP A 103 -12.62 9.72 0.68
CA ASP A 103 -13.09 9.71 2.07
C ASP A 103 -12.40 8.59 2.88
N PRO A 104 -11.85 8.87 4.08
CA PRO A 104 -11.15 7.87 4.90
C PRO A 104 -11.94 6.58 5.15
N SER A 105 -13.28 6.63 5.19
CA SER A 105 -14.12 5.45 5.39
C SER A 105 -13.93 4.39 4.30
N LEU A 106 -13.47 4.76 3.10
CA LEU A 106 -13.16 3.79 2.04
C LEU A 106 -12.06 2.80 2.44
N LEU A 107 -11.07 3.19 3.24
CA LEU A 107 -10.05 2.27 3.76
C LEU A 107 -10.66 1.26 4.71
N THR A 108 -11.57 1.73 5.57
CA THR A 108 -12.32 0.86 6.47
C THR A 108 -13.22 -0.12 5.70
N TYR A 109 -13.97 0.35 4.69
CA TYR A 109 -14.78 -0.52 3.85
C TYR A 109 -13.95 -1.52 3.04
N PHE A 110 -12.83 -1.08 2.50
CA PHE A 110 -11.91 -1.94 1.76
C PHE A 110 -11.35 -3.06 2.64
N ARG A 111 -10.81 -2.71 3.82
CA ARG A 111 -10.30 -3.71 4.78
C ARG A 111 -11.41 -4.64 5.27
N ARG A 112 -12.63 -4.13 5.47
CA ARG A 112 -13.79 -4.98 5.80
C ARG A 112 -14.09 -5.98 4.68
N ARG A 113 -14.15 -5.54 3.42
CA ARG A 113 -14.37 -6.44 2.27
C ARG A 113 -13.26 -7.47 2.15
N LEU A 114 -12.00 -7.06 2.31
CA LEU A 114 -10.84 -7.95 2.25
C LEU A 114 -10.94 -9.08 3.28
N ARG A 115 -11.33 -8.77 4.52
CA ARG A 115 -11.54 -9.77 5.58
C ARG A 115 -12.62 -10.81 5.27
N HIS A 116 -13.61 -10.47 4.45
CA HIS A 116 -14.69 -11.38 4.03
C HIS A 116 -14.45 -11.97 2.63
N SER A 117 -13.29 -11.72 2.04
CA SER A 117 -12.91 -12.22 0.72
C SER A 117 -12.37 -13.66 0.79
N ALA A 118 -12.23 -14.31 -0.36
CA ALA A 118 -11.72 -15.69 -0.42
C ALA A 118 -10.26 -15.82 0.07
N ASP A 119 -9.47 -14.74 -0.07
CA ASP A 119 -8.10 -14.61 0.43
C ASP A 119 -7.91 -13.25 1.13
N PRO A 120 -8.09 -13.20 2.47
CA PRO A 120 -7.89 -11.98 3.26
C PRO A 120 -6.44 -11.47 3.32
N THR A 121 -5.46 -12.32 2.99
CA THR A 121 -4.03 -12.03 3.15
C THR A 121 -3.37 -11.53 1.87
N ARG A 122 -4.05 -11.63 0.71
CA ARG A 122 -3.50 -11.37 -0.63
C ARG A 122 -2.67 -10.10 -0.78
N VAL A 123 -3.12 -8.98 -0.19
CA VAL A 123 -2.41 -7.69 -0.28
C VAL A 123 -1.07 -7.78 0.46
N PHE A 124 -1.07 -8.34 1.66
CA PHE A 124 0.13 -8.45 2.50
C PHE A 124 1.10 -9.55 2.04
N THR A 125 0.59 -10.63 1.44
CA THR A 125 1.44 -11.63 0.78
C THR A 125 2.26 -10.99 -0.34
N LYS A 126 1.65 -10.12 -1.14
CA LYS A 126 2.38 -9.34 -2.15
C LYS A 126 3.36 -8.34 -1.54
N VAL A 127 3.04 -7.72 -0.41
CA VAL A 127 4.04 -6.89 0.32
C VAL A 127 5.26 -7.71 0.74
N LYS A 128 5.09 -8.94 1.20
CA LYS A 128 6.23 -9.82 1.54
C LYS A 128 7.10 -10.10 0.30
N GLU A 129 6.48 -10.40 -0.84
CA GLU A 129 7.20 -10.58 -2.12
C GLU A 129 7.98 -9.30 -2.50
N VAL A 130 7.37 -8.13 -2.33
CA VAL A 130 7.98 -6.82 -2.58
C VAL A 130 9.19 -6.56 -1.68
N VAL A 131 9.03 -6.76 -0.37
CA VAL A 131 10.10 -6.53 0.61
C VAL A 131 11.26 -7.50 0.37
N ALA A 132 10.97 -8.75 -0.01
CA ALA A 132 11.98 -9.72 -0.39
C ALA A 132 12.71 -9.34 -1.69
N ALA A 133 11.97 -8.89 -2.71
CA ALA A 133 12.52 -8.54 -4.03
C ALA A 133 13.36 -7.24 -4.01
N THR A 134 12.90 -6.23 -3.27
CA THR A 134 13.58 -4.92 -3.17
C THR A 134 14.78 -4.94 -2.24
N GLY A 135 14.88 -5.95 -1.36
CA GLY A 135 15.96 -6.01 -0.39
C GLY A 135 15.98 -4.82 0.57
N VAL A 136 14.86 -4.14 0.78
CA VAL A 136 14.71 -3.01 1.73
C VAL A 136 15.17 -3.41 3.15
N LEU A 137 15.22 -4.70 3.46
CA LEU A 137 15.76 -5.26 4.71
C LEU A 137 17.25 -5.69 4.68
N LYS A 138 18.02 -5.36 3.63
CA LYS A 138 19.44 -5.75 3.54
C LYS A 138 20.31 -4.89 4.47
N GLY A 139 20.47 -5.38 5.69
CA GLY A 139 21.43 -4.93 6.70
C GLY A 139 21.48 -5.92 7.88
N LYS A 140 22.12 -5.55 9.01
CA LYS A 140 22.16 -6.30 10.30
C LYS A 140 20.78 -6.83 10.78
N GLN A 141 19.70 -6.39 10.15
CA GLN A 141 18.30 -6.63 10.46
C GLN A 141 17.75 -8.02 10.11
N ARG A 142 18.35 -8.78 9.17
CA ARG A 142 17.91 -10.17 8.91
C ARG A 142 18.27 -11.14 10.05
N ARG A 143 19.23 -10.78 10.91
CA ARG A 143 19.65 -11.58 12.07
C ARG A 143 18.87 -11.29 13.35
N ALA A 144 18.17 -10.15 13.42
CA ALA A 144 17.39 -9.73 14.58
C ALA A 144 15.89 -10.06 14.45
N LEU A 145 15.43 -10.32 13.22
CA LEU A 145 14.08 -10.74 12.88
C LEU A 145 14.17 -12.17 12.34
N ASP A 146 14.32 -13.14 13.24
CA ASP A 146 14.29 -14.55 12.86
C ASP A 146 12.98 -14.86 12.13
N SER A 147 13.07 -15.67 11.07
CA SER A 147 11.97 -15.98 10.14
C SER A 147 10.69 -16.43 10.84
N THR A 148 10.81 -17.04 12.01
CA THR A 148 9.70 -17.45 12.88
C THR A 148 8.86 -16.28 13.40
N VAL A 149 9.47 -15.12 13.68
CA VAL A 149 8.77 -13.92 14.16
C VAL A 149 7.91 -13.30 13.06
N LEU A 150 8.34 -13.40 11.80
CA LEU A 150 7.59 -12.92 10.63
C LEU A 150 6.45 -13.87 10.21
N ASP A 151 6.55 -15.14 10.57
CA ASP A 151 5.54 -16.17 10.29
C ASP A 151 4.46 -16.21 11.39
N ASP A 152 4.82 -16.12 12.67
CA ASP A 152 3.85 -16.05 13.79
C ASP A 152 3.11 -14.72 13.86
N ALA A 153 3.75 -13.61 13.47
CA ALA A 153 3.16 -12.28 13.59
C ALA A 153 2.09 -11.93 12.53
N VAL A 154 1.83 -12.85 11.60
CA VAL A 154 0.84 -12.67 10.53
C VAL A 154 -0.47 -13.42 10.81
N ALA A 155 -0.49 -14.29 11.82
CA ALA A 155 -1.65 -15.15 12.12
C ALA A 155 -2.79 -14.46 12.91
N THR A 156 -2.53 -13.36 13.63
CA THR A 156 -3.55 -12.73 14.48
C THR A 156 -3.45 -11.21 14.43
N GLN A 157 -4.60 -10.53 14.29
CA GLN A 157 -4.70 -9.07 14.09
C GLN A 157 -3.95 -8.21 15.12
N ASP A 158 -3.66 -8.75 16.30
CA ASP A 158 -2.92 -8.06 17.38
C ASP A 158 -1.41 -7.94 17.10
N THR A 159 -0.87 -8.74 16.18
CA THR A 159 0.58 -8.88 15.97
C THR A 159 1.11 -8.04 14.80
N VAL A 160 0.24 -7.50 13.95
CA VAL A 160 0.60 -6.41 13.00
C VAL A 160 1.04 -5.16 13.77
N THR A 161 0.38 -4.87 14.90
CA THR A 161 0.78 -3.80 15.83
C THR A 161 2.17 -4.05 16.43
N GLN A 162 2.56 -5.32 16.63
CA GLN A 162 3.89 -5.69 17.13
C GLN A 162 4.98 -5.62 16.04
N ILE A 163 4.66 -5.97 14.79
CA ILE A 163 5.56 -5.74 13.66
C ILE A 163 5.79 -4.23 13.47
N ILE A 164 4.74 -3.43 13.55
CA ILE A 164 4.82 -1.96 13.45
C ILE A 164 5.60 -1.37 14.64
N SER A 165 5.46 -1.90 15.85
CA SER A 165 6.24 -1.44 17.01
C SER A 165 7.72 -1.80 16.90
N ALA A 166 8.05 -2.95 16.32
CA ALA A 166 9.42 -3.35 16.00
C ALA A 166 10.05 -2.43 14.94
N VAL A 167 9.30 -2.10 13.88
CA VAL A 167 9.72 -1.12 12.86
C VAL A 167 9.91 0.28 13.47
N ARG A 168 8.99 0.73 14.34
CA ARG A 168 9.09 2.03 15.05
C ARG A 168 10.27 2.12 16.02
N ARG A 169 10.68 1.01 16.64
CA ARG A 169 11.84 0.99 17.56
C ARG A 169 13.14 1.16 16.78
N VAL A 170 13.23 0.52 15.63
CA VAL A 170 14.36 0.65 14.70
C VAL A 170 14.49 2.05 14.10
N ILE A 171 13.37 2.73 13.81
CA ILE A 171 13.38 4.12 13.30
C ILE A 171 13.81 5.11 14.39
N ARG A 172 13.52 4.84 15.68
CA ARG A 172 13.92 5.70 16.80
C ARG A 172 15.38 5.51 17.22
N ASP A 173 15.87 4.28 17.22
CA ASP A 173 17.24 3.96 17.66
C ASP A 173 18.31 4.30 16.59
N GLY A 174 17.89 4.79 15.41
CA GLY A 174 18.77 5.24 14.32
C GLY A 174 18.97 6.77 14.25
N CYS A 175 18.49 7.52 15.25
CA CYS A 175 18.68 8.97 15.38
C CYS A 175 19.72 9.38 16.44
N GLU A 176 20.57 8.46 16.90
CA GLU A 176 21.83 8.76 17.60
C GLU A 176 23.05 8.42 16.74
#